data_AF-W6Y5W6-F1
#
_entry.id   AF-W6Y5W6-F1
#
_cell.length_a   1.000
_cell.length_b   1.000
_cell.length_c   1.000
_cell.angle_alpha   90.00
_cell.angle_beta   90.00
_cell.angle_gamma   90.00
#
_symmetry.space_group_name_H-M   'P 1'
#
loop_
_entity.id
_entity.type
_entity.pdbx_description
1 polymer ?
#
loop_
_entity_poly.entity_id
_entity_poly.type
_entity_poly.pdbx_seq_one_letter_code
_entity_poly.pdbx_strand_id
1 'polypeptide(L)'
;YYVPGLEPSQASCESAQPKIPRPSRYFKNSCCKYGSACKFSHDLPSTNGNKTHNSKGRSRQPEETPEQQQARVDYNAWRRLIKVTPIRNDKRTMEQLWSSGLAILSGDNLEWQQMLPRDLDSDDYRGREHIKALLELQSSPGKEQELVLIVCSFLSVITHRAFLDCLSVDTSVGALYNFVSGTNGNRAIPFFQHLSQTLVESHLTSANSSKMIQNTLQTMPVALRELVRREPRARFNENITSLLDLMEEATKVIVGDTRDLIMPITLGRINEIRAVVARTNGLLAQEENNVHAETVTKSTYPRNLVMPQDRHDNDKPDIVNIKIFPTSEEIMSDAIDFLPSTNLDQPHFLQDKVERHIDTFFHLLRHDTFGELKTALRLFLHTIQNDPACINNPKLSLGDFRAFHYPDAYISYISFDRRHGLEISISFK
;
A
#
# COMPACT_ATOMS: atom_id res chain seq x y z
N TYR A 1 -17.09 42.91 92.85
CA TYR A 1 -18.39 43.54 93.14
C TYR A 1 -19.04 43.92 91.82
N TYR A 2 -20.34 43.61 91.71
CA TYR A 2 -21.25 43.78 90.57
C TYR A 2 -21.17 42.78 89.39
N VAL A 3 -21.98 41.73 89.54
CA VAL A 3 -22.92 41.19 88.53
C VAL A 3 -24.34 41.49 89.11
N PRO A 4 -25.51 41.29 88.48
CA PRO A 4 -25.92 41.15 87.07
C PRO A 4 -27.20 41.96 86.70
N GLY A 5 -27.61 41.86 85.43
CA GLY A 5 -29.01 41.83 84.99
C GLY A 5 -29.02 41.73 83.44
N LEU A 6 -29.76 40.86 82.74
CA LEU A 6 -30.85 39.93 83.03
C LEU A 6 -30.85 38.83 81.94
N GLU A 7 -30.93 37.57 82.38
CA GLU A 7 -31.83 36.45 81.99
C GLU A 7 -32.71 36.46 80.69
N PRO A 8 -33.33 35.32 80.26
CA PRO A 8 -32.82 33.94 80.06
C PRO A 8 -33.55 33.12 78.93
N SER A 9 -33.31 31.80 78.91
CA SER A 9 -34.07 30.65 78.33
C SER A 9 -33.74 30.23 76.88
N GLN A 10 -33.01 29.12 76.69
CA GLN A 10 -33.41 27.69 76.70
C GLN A 10 -34.33 27.26 75.54
N ALA A 11 -33.79 26.45 74.62
CA ALA A 11 -34.30 25.09 74.34
C ALA A 11 -33.37 24.35 73.37
N SER A 12 -32.95 23.16 73.79
CA SER A 12 -32.24 22.14 73.01
C SER A 12 -33.16 21.53 71.95
N CYS A 13 -32.62 21.28 70.75
CA CYS A 13 -33.13 20.27 69.84
C CYS A 13 -31.98 19.77 68.95
N GLU A 14 -31.45 18.59 69.29
CA GLU A 14 -30.59 17.78 68.41
C GLU A 14 -31.30 17.61 67.06
N SER A 15 -30.79 18.26 66.02
CA SER A 15 -31.22 18.05 64.65
C SER A 15 -30.17 17.21 63.94
N ALA A 16 -30.51 15.93 63.75
CA ALA A 16 -29.77 15.01 62.89
C ALA A 16 -29.57 15.65 61.51
N GLN A 17 -28.30 15.81 61.12
CA GLN A 17 -27.97 16.28 59.77
C GLN A 17 -28.65 15.39 58.71
N PRO A 18 -29.29 15.97 57.68
CA PRO A 18 -29.93 15.20 56.63
C PRO A 18 -28.88 14.46 55.82
N LYS A 19 -28.99 13.12 55.79
CA LYS A 19 -28.14 12.26 54.93
C LYS A 19 -28.39 12.61 53.47
N ILE A 20 -27.43 13.28 52.84
CA ILE A 20 -27.40 13.53 51.40
C ILE A 20 -27.42 12.17 50.67
N PRO A 21 -28.39 11.90 49.77
CA PRO A 21 -28.45 10.63 49.07
C PRO A 21 -27.24 10.47 48.14
N ARG A 22 -26.49 9.39 48.29
CA ARG A 22 -25.40 9.07 47.35
C ARG A 22 -25.98 8.62 46.00
N PRO A 23 -25.39 8.99 44.85
CA PRO A 23 -25.86 8.53 43.54
C PRO A 23 -25.60 7.03 43.37
N SER A 24 -26.53 6.31 42.73
CA SER A 24 -26.36 4.87 42.43
C SER A 24 -25.28 4.66 41.36
N ARG A 25 -24.22 3.93 41.69
CA ARG A 25 -23.14 3.59 40.74
C ARG A 25 -23.60 2.68 39.58
N TYR A 26 -24.74 2.01 39.72
CA TYR A 26 -25.28 1.11 38.71
C TYR A 26 -26.17 1.82 37.67
N PHE A 27 -26.44 3.12 37.84
CA PHE A 27 -27.29 3.90 36.94
C PHE A 27 -26.48 4.58 35.82
N LYS A 28 -25.62 3.83 35.13
CA LYS A 28 -24.92 4.31 33.91
C LYS A 28 -25.63 3.93 32.61
N ASN A 29 -26.58 2.99 32.65
CA ASN A 29 -27.28 2.47 31.46
C ASN A 29 -28.82 2.53 31.59
N SER A 30 -29.35 3.46 32.39
CA SER A 30 -30.81 3.72 32.52
C SER A 30 -31.68 2.55 33.02
N CYS A 31 -31.13 1.54 33.70
CA CYS A 31 -31.90 0.45 34.33
C CYS A 31 -31.26 0.03 35.66
N CYS A 32 -31.89 0.37 36.79
CA CYS A 32 -31.49 -0.10 38.12
C CYS A 32 -32.21 -1.42 38.45
N LYS A 33 -31.45 -2.46 38.80
CA LYS A 33 -32.01 -3.80 39.12
C LYS A 33 -32.92 -3.84 40.36
N TYR A 34 -32.90 -2.79 41.20
CA TYR A 34 -33.72 -2.69 42.42
C TYR A 34 -34.94 -1.77 42.26
N GLY A 35 -35.17 -1.20 41.06
CA GLY A 35 -36.33 -0.36 40.76
C GLY A 35 -36.54 0.79 41.75
N SER A 36 -37.81 1.07 42.07
CA SER A 36 -38.24 2.12 43.00
C SER A 36 -37.90 1.85 44.47
N ALA A 37 -37.42 0.66 44.82
CA ALA A 37 -36.99 0.30 46.18
C ALA A 37 -35.50 0.60 46.43
N CYS A 38 -34.81 1.24 45.49
CA CYS A 38 -33.39 1.56 45.64
C CYS A 38 -33.17 2.67 46.69
N LYS A 39 -32.20 2.47 47.58
CA LYS A 39 -31.83 3.43 48.64
C LYS A 39 -31.08 4.68 48.11
N PHE A 40 -30.81 4.76 46.81
CA PHE A 40 -30.01 5.81 46.18
C PHE A 40 -30.87 6.61 45.18
N SER A 41 -30.62 7.92 45.04
CA SER A 41 -31.46 8.81 44.22
C SER A 41 -31.29 8.54 42.71
N HIS A 42 -32.41 8.63 41.98
CA HIS A 42 -32.54 8.38 40.54
C HIS A 42 -33.02 9.62 39.75
N ASP A 43 -33.11 10.78 40.38
CA ASP A 43 -33.63 12.00 39.74
C ASP A 43 -32.54 12.67 38.88
N LEU A 44 -32.77 12.71 37.56
CA LEU A 44 -31.97 13.52 36.64
C LEU A 44 -32.48 14.97 36.69
N PRO A 45 -31.64 15.98 36.95
CA PRO A 45 -32.09 17.36 36.97
C PRO A 45 -32.43 17.81 35.55
N SER A 46 -33.72 17.97 35.28
CA SER A 46 -34.26 18.72 34.14
C SER A 46 -34.14 20.21 34.45
N THR A 47 -33.46 20.98 33.61
CA THR A 47 -33.50 22.44 33.72
C THR A 47 -33.42 23.08 32.33
N ASN A 48 -34.59 23.43 31.81
CA ASN A 48 -34.77 24.54 30.88
C ASN A 48 -34.32 25.83 31.55
N GLY A 49 -33.38 26.56 30.94
CA GLY A 49 -32.94 27.86 31.43
C GLY A 49 -31.68 28.34 30.73
N ASN A 50 -31.85 29.25 29.76
CA ASN A 50 -30.80 29.94 29.02
C ASN A 50 -29.66 30.47 29.90
N LYS A 51 -28.49 29.82 29.88
CA LYS A 51 -27.17 30.46 30.02
C LYS A 51 -26.14 29.72 29.18
N THR A 52 -25.59 30.45 28.22
CA THR A 52 -24.57 30.07 27.25
C THR A 52 -23.25 29.71 27.94
N HIS A 53 -22.98 28.40 28.05
CA HIS A 53 -21.63 27.89 28.20
C HIS A 53 -21.29 27.06 26.96
N ASN A 54 -20.33 27.56 26.19
CA ASN A 54 -19.70 26.90 25.05
C ASN A 54 -19.07 25.56 25.50
N SER A 55 -19.86 24.50 25.50
CA SER A 55 -19.33 23.14 25.43
C SER A 55 -19.02 22.86 23.96
N LYS A 56 -17.72 22.73 23.67
CA LYS A 56 -17.19 22.31 22.39
C LYS A 56 -18.02 21.14 21.87
N GLY A 57 -18.66 21.34 20.72
CA GLY A 57 -19.44 20.31 20.05
C GLY A 57 -18.59 19.04 19.95
N ARG A 58 -19.06 17.98 20.60
CA ARG A 58 -18.72 16.63 20.17
C ARG A 58 -19.24 16.57 18.74
N SER A 59 -18.32 16.62 17.78
CA SER A 59 -18.64 16.35 16.38
C SER A 59 -19.49 15.08 16.36
N ARG A 60 -20.72 15.17 15.88
CA ARG A 60 -21.46 13.98 15.46
C ARG A 60 -20.50 13.24 14.55
N GLN A 61 -20.02 12.07 14.97
CA GLN A 61 -19.35 11.19 14.02
C GLN A 61 -20.34 10.99 12.87
N PRO A 62 -19.88 11.05 11.61
CA PRO A 62 -20.73 10.69 10.48
C PRO A 62 -21.37 9.34 10.80
N GLU A 63 -22.70 9.23 10.69
CA GLU A 63 -23.36 7.92 10.77
C GLU A 63 -22.71 7.03 9.71
N GLU A 64 -22.11 5.92 10.15
CA GLU A 64 -21.51 4.94 9.24
C GLU A 64 -22.59 4.44 8.29
N THR A 65 -22.27 4.41 7.00
CA THR A 65 -23.17 3.82 6.00
C THR A 65 -23.35 2.32 6.29
N PRO A 66 -24.50 1.72 5.93
CA PRO A 66 -24.71 0.27 6.07
C PRO A 66 -23.58 -0.55 5.44
N GLU A 67 -23.02 -0.09 4.32
CA GLU A 67 -21.91 -0.70 3.61
C GLU A 67 -20.61 -0.66 4.43
N GLN A 68 -20.29 0.48 5.06
CA GLN A 68 -19.14 0.60 5.96
C GLN A 68 -19.29 -0.30 7.20
N GLN A 69 -20.51 -0.43 7.71
CA GLN A 69 -20.80 -1.26 8.87
C GLN A 69 -20.65 -2.75 8.54
N GLN A 70 -21.12 -3.18 7.37
CA GLN A 70 -20.91 -4.55 6.87
C GLN A 70 -19.42 -4.84 6.62
N ALA A 71 -18.71 -3.94 5.95
CA ALA A 71 -17.27 -4.10 5.70
C ALA A 71 -16.47 -4.23 7.00
N ARG A 72 -16.85 -3.50 8.06
CA ARG A 72 -16.26 -3.66 9.40
C ARG A 72 -16.57 -5.03 10.01
N VAL A 73 -17.78 -5.55 9.83
CA VAL A 73 -18.14 -6.89 10.34
C VAL A 73 -17.32 -7.96 9.61
N ASP A 74 -17.22 -7.87 8.28
CA ASP A 74 -16.48 -8.81 7.45
C ASP A 74 -14.98 -8.79 7.78
N TYR A 75 -14.40 -7.61 7.89
CA TYR A 75 -13.01 -7.44 8.31
C TYR A 75 -12.75 -8.06 9.69
N ASN A 76 -13.62 -7.79 10.68
CA ASN A 76 -13.46 -8.34 12.02
C ASN A 76 -13.65 -9.86 12.07
N ALA A 77 -14.52 -10.43 11.22
CA ALA A 77 -14.67 -11.87 11.07
C ALA A 77 -13.39 -12.50 10.51
N TRP A 78 -12.83 -11.93 9.44
CA TRP A 78 -11.55 -12.34 8.86
C TRP A 78 -10.40 -12.22 9.87
N ARG A 79 -10.30 -11.08 10.57
CA ARG A 79 -9.25 -10.84 11.59
C ARG A 79 -9.29 -11.83 12.75
N ARG A 80 -10.45 -12.43 13.07
CA ARG A 80 -10.54 -13.50 14.07
C ARG A 80 -9.85 -14.78 13.63
N LEU A 81 -9.79 -15.07 12.32
CA LEU A 81 -9.13 -16.27 11.80
C LEU A 81 -7.62 -16.21 12.00
N ILE A 82 -7.00 -15.06 11.73
CA ILE A 82 -5.55 -14.87 11.88
C ILE A 82 -5.09 -14.75 13.34
N LYS A 83 -6.00 -14.57 14.30
CA LYS A 83 -5.66 -14.55 15.74
C LYS A 83 -5.39 -15.94 16.31
N VAL A 84 -5.89 -16.98 15.66
CA VAL A 84 -5.76 -18.36 16.11
C VAL A 84 -4.62 -19.03 15.34
N THR A 85 -3.84 -19.87 16.03
CA THR A 85 -2.82 -20.70 15.39
C THR A 85 -3.46 -21.61 14.34
N PRO A 86 -2.90 -21.70 13.12
CA PRO A 86 -3.45 -22.58 12.09
C PRO A 86 -3.45 -24.03 12.55
N ILE A 87 -4.59 -24.70 12.40
CA ILE A 87 -4.70 -26.14 12.59
C ILE A 87 -4.16 -26.81 11.33
N ARG A 88 -3.26 -27.79 11.52
CA ARG A 88 -2.65 -28.52 10.40
C ARG A 88 -3.72 -29.18 9.54
N ASN A 89 -3.66 -28.95 8.22
CA ASN A 89 -4.60 -29.49 7.23
C ASN A 89 -6.07 -29.04 7.40
N ASP A 90 -6.34 -27.96 8.13
CA ASP A 90 -7.69 -27.36 8.18
C ASP A 90 -7.97 -26.54 6.92
N LYS A 91 -8.29 -27.26 5.85
CA LYS A 91 -8.57 -26.71 4.52
C LYS A 91 -9.74 -25.72 4.54
N ARG A 92 -10.76 -25.95 5.36
CA ARG A 92 -11.95 -25.10 5.44
C ARG A 92 -11.61 -23.73 6.00
N THR A 93 -10.84 -23.68 7.08
CA THR A 93 -10.38 -22.40 7.64
C THR A 93 -9.41 -21.68 6.71
N MET A 94 -8.53 -22.41 6.02
CA MET A 94 -7.65 -21.81 4.99
C MET A 94 -8.46 -21.20 3.84
N GLU A 95 -9.42 -21.94 3.29
CA GLU A 95 -10.32 -21.46 2.24
C GLU A 95 -11.06 -20.20 2.68
N GLN A 96 -11.66 -20.23 3.89
CA GLN A 96 -12.39 -19.09 4.44
C GLN A 96 -11.46 -17.88 4.62
N LEU A 97 -10.25 -18.07 5.11
CA LEU A 97 -9.27 -17.00 5.35
C LEU A 97 -8.94 -16.26 4.04
N TRP A 98 -8.59 -16.99 2.99
CA TRP A 98 -8.12 -16.37 1.75
C TRP A 98 -9.26 -15.87 0.86
N SER A 99 -10.40 -16.55 0.83
CA SER A 99 -11.60 -16.05 0.12
C SER A 99 -12.14 -14.78 0.77
N SER A 100 -12.19 -14.72 2.11
CA SER A 100 -12.64 -13.53 2.85
C SER A 100 -11.62 -12.39 2.72
N GLY A 101 -10.32 -12.70 2.72
CA GLY A 101 -9.27 -11.72 2.45
C GLY A 101 -9.37 -11.11 1.05
N LEU A 102 -9.67 -11.93 0.04
CA LEU A 102 -9.90 -11.46 -1.32
C LEU A 102 -11.14 -10.57 -1.43
N ALA A 103 -12.22 -10.92 -0.72
CA ALA A 103 -13.43 -10.10 -0.67
C ALA A 103 -13.18 -8.72 -0.05
N ILE A 104 -12.37 -8.65 1.03
CA ILE A 104 -11.96 -7.38 1.64
C ILE A 104 -11.17 -6.53 0.65
N LEU A 105 -10.22 -7.13 -0.07
CA LEU A 105 -9.40 -6.42 -1.05
C LEU A 105 -10.21 -5.93 -2.27
N SER A 106 -11.26 -6.68 -2.64
CA SER A 106 -12.14 -6.35 -3.77
C SER A 106 -13.24 -5.35 -3.42
N GLY A 107 -13.47 -5.07 -2.12
CA GLY A 107 -14.47 -4.09 -1.67
C GLY A 107 -13.94 -2.65 -1.75
N ASP A 108 -14.81 -1.66 -1.54
CA ASP A 108 -14.47 -0.24 -1.75
C ASP A 108 -13.81 0.45 -0.54
N ASN A 109 -13.65 -0.27 0.58
CA ASN A 109 -13.15 0.33 1.81
C ASN A 109 -11.61 0.29 1.88
N LEU A 110 -10.99 1.42 1.52
CA LEU A 110 -9.53 1.62 1.52
C LEU A 110 -8.87 1.34 2.89
N GLU A 111 -9.56 1.60 4.01
CA GLU A 111 -9.00 1.34 5.35
C GLU A 111 -8.79 -0.16 5.56
N TRP A 112 -9.80 -0.97 5.26
CA TRP A 112 -9.73 -2.42 5.44
C TRP A 112 -8.79 -3.09 4.43
N GLN A 113 -8.71 -2.55 3.21
CA GLN A 113 -7.71 -2.97 2.23
C GLN A 113 -6.28 -2.78 2.76
N GLN A 114 -6.00 -1.65 3.42
CA GLN A 114 -4.68 -1.35 3.98
C GLN A 114 -4.39 -2.11 5.27
N MET A 115 -5.41 -2.37 6.08
CA MET A 115 -5.24 -3.10 7.34
C MET A 115 -4.94 -4.58 7.13
N LEU A 116 -5.48 -5.19 6.06
CA LEU A 116 -5.26 -6.61 5.74
C LEU A 116 -3.77 -7.02 5.65
N PRO A 117 -2.91 -6.40 4.83
CA PRO A 117 -1.48 -6.75 4.78
C PRO A 117 -0.75 -6.45 6.08
N ARG A 118 -1.13 -5.37 6.81
CA ARG A 118 -0.52 -5.04 8.11
C ARG A 118 -0.83 -6.10 9.16
N ASP A 119 -2.08 -6.55 9.24
CA ASP A 119 -2.50 -7.57 10.20
C ASP A 119 -1.98 -8.97 9.80
N LEU A 120 -1.75 -9.25 8.50
CA LEU A 120 -1.05 -10.48 8.09
C LEU A 120 0.43 -10.49 8.52
N ASP A 121 1.07 -9.33 8.50
CA ASP A 121 2.50 -9.16 8.80
C ASP A 121 2.80 -8.96 10.30
N SER A 122 1.83 -8.46 11.06
CA SER A 122 1.97 -8.10 12.47
C SER A 122 2.34 -9.29 13.37
N ASP A 123 3.26 -9.03 14.31
CA ASP A 123 3.67 -9.97 15.35
C ASP A 123 2.55 -10.24 16.38
N ASP A 124 1.51 -9.40 16.43
CA ASP A 124 0.36 -9.60 17.33
C ASP A 124 -0.59 -10.70 16.86
N TYR A 125 -0.47 -11.14 15.60
CA TYR A 125 -1.30 -12.17 15.00
C TYR A 125 -0.46 -13.30 14.40
N ARG A 126 -1.15 -14.31 13.87
CA ARG A 126 -0.55 -15.54 13.34
C ARG A 126 -0.57 -15.56 11.80
N GLY A 127 -0.65 -14.40 11.15
CA GLY A 127 -0.80 -14.29 9.69
C GLY A 127 0.31 -15.03 8.91
N ARG A 128 1.58 -14.80 9.28
CA ARG A 128 2.73 -15.53 8.71
C ARG A 128 2.66 -17.04 8.94
N GLU A 129 2.08 -17.50 10.05
CA GLU A 129 1.89 -18.94 10.29
C GLU A 129 0.82 -19.54 9.39
N HIS A 130 -0.28 -18.81 9.15
CA HIS A 130 -1.30 -19.21 8.17
C HIS A 130 -0.73 -19.29 6.75
N ILE A 131 0.12 -18.34 6.36
CA ILE A 131 0.87 -18.39 5.09
C ILE A 131 1.75 -19.63 5.05
N LYS A 132 2.55 -19.89 6.09
CA LYS A 132 3.41 -21.07 6.15
C LYS A 132 2.61 -22.36 6.05
N ALA A 133 1.50 -22.47 6.78
CA ALA A 133 0.64 -23.65 6.76
C ALA A 133 0.02 -23.90 5.37
N LEU A 134 -0.28 -22.85 4.61
CA LEU A 134 -0.71 -22.98 3.21
C LEU A 134 0.44 -23.42 2.29
N LEU A 135 1.62 -22.82 2.43
CA LEU A 135 2.77 -23.16 1.58
C LEU A 135 3.27 -24.60 1.80
N GLU A 136 3.00 -25.15 2.99
CA GLU A 136 3.31 -26.55 3.36
C GLU A 136 2.14 -27.52 3.08
N LEU A 137 0.98 -27.01 2.64
CA LEU A 137 -0.20 -27.84 2.36
C LEU A 137 0.08 -28.78 1.19
N GLN A 138 -0.15 -30.07 1.41
CA GLN A 138 0.00 -31.10 0.39
C GLN A 138 -1.37 -31.55 -0.13
N SER A 139 -1.46 -31.82 -1.43
CA SER A 139 -2.63 -32.49 -1.99
C SER A 139 -2.75 -33.92 -1.45
N SER A 140 -3.98 -34.38 -1.23
CA SER A 140 -4.28 -35.81 -1.04
C SER A 140 -4.88 -36.34 -2.33
N PRO A 141 -4.59 -37.59 -2.74
CA PRO A 141 -5.12 -38.15 -3.98
C PRO A 141 -6.65 -38.00 -4.07
N GLY A 142 -7.14 -37.40 -5.15
CA GLY A 142 -8.57 -37.14 -5.41
C GLY A 142 -9.13 -35.90 -4.72
N LYS A 143 -8.28 -35.06 -4.12
CA LYS A 143 -8.66 -33.78 -3.46
C LYS A 143 -7.84 -32.59 -3.96
N GLU A 144 -7.31 -32.69 -5.18
CA GLU A 144 -6.49 -31.67 -5.83
C GLU A 144 -7.26 -30.35 -6.00
N GLN A 145 -8.55 -30.44 -6.31
CA GLN A 145 -9.41 -29.27 -6.50
C GLN A 145 -9.55 -28.39 -5.26
N GLU A 146 -9.63 -29.00 -4.08
CA GLU A 146 -9.71 -28.26 -2.81
C GLU A 146 -8.43 -27.42 -2.62
N LEU A 147 -7.27 -27.99 -2.94
CA LEU A 147 -5.99 -27.28 -2.87
C LEU A 147 -5.94 -26.13 -3.88
N VAL A 148 -6.33 -26.40 -5.13
CA VAL A 148 -6.35 -25.39 -6.20
C VAL A 148 -7.25 -24.21 -5.82
N LEU A 149 -8.42 -24.45 -5.23
CA LEU A 149 -9.33 -23.39 -4.77
C LEU A 149 -8.69 -22.49 -3.69
N ILE A 150 -8.08 -23.10 -2.67
CA ILE A 150 -7.44 -22.39 -1.57
C ILE A 150 -6.26 -21.57 -2.10
N VAL A 151 -5.41 -22.19 -2.92
CA VAL A 151 -4.21 -21.55 -3.49
C VAL A 151 -4.59 -20.45 -4.47
N CYS A 152 -5.61 -20.63 -5.32
CA CYS A 152 -6.11 -19.60 -6.21
C CYS A 152 -6.52 -18.34 -5.42
N SER A 153 -7.23 -18.52 -4.31
CA SER A 153 -7.65 -17.41 -3.44
C SER A 153 -6.44 -16.71 -2.83
N PHE A 154 -5.48 -17.45 -2.30
CA PHE A 154 -4.23 -16.90 -1.75
C PHE A 154 -3.42 -16.12 -2.80
N LEU A 155 -3.19 -16.71 -3.98
CA LEU A 155 -2.47 -16.07 -5.07
C LEU A 155 -3.17 -14.78 -5.53
N SER A 156 -4.51 -14.79 -5.57
CA SER A 156 -5.31 -13.62 -5.92
C SER A 156 -5.20 -12.51 -4.86
N VAL A 157 -5.11 -12.85 -3.57
CA VAL A 157 -4.86 -11.89 -2.48
C VAL A 157 -3.49 -11.22 -2.64
N ILE A 158 -2.41 -12.00 -2.77
CA ILE A 158 -1.05 -11.44 -2.81
C ILE A 158 -0.75 -10.69 -4.11
N THR A 159 -1.52 -10.96 -5.19
CA THR A 159 -1.39 -10.26 -6.47
C THR A 159 -2.44 -9.16 -6.68
N HIS A 160 -3.29 -8.89 -5.70
CA HIS A 160 -4.33 -7.89 -5.82
C HIS A 160 -3.74 -6.47 -5.90
N ARG A 161 -4.31 -5.58 -6.72
CA ARG A 161 -3.82 -4.19 -6.87
C ARG A 161 -3.81 -3.43 -5.55
N ALA A 162 -4.89 -3.51 -4.78
CA ALA A 162 -4.95 -2.89 -3.45
C ALA A 162 -3.89 -3.44 -2.46
N PHE A 163 -3.39 -4.66 -2.69
CA PHE A 163 -2.31 -5.25 -1.92
C PHE A 163 -0.93 -4.78 -2.41
N LEU A 164 -0.73 -4.63 -3.72
CA LEU A 164 0.57 -4.33 -4.32
C LEU A 164 0.87 -2.85 -4.55
N ASP A 165 -0.14 -2.05 -4.88
CA ASP A 165 0.02 -0.66 -5.36
C ASP A 165 -0.07 0.37 -4.22
N CYS A 166 -0.34 -0.07 -2.99
CA CYS A 166 -0.51 0.81 -1.85
C CYS A 166 0.82 1.05 -1.12
N LEU A 167 1.38 2.26 -1.29
CA LEU A 167 2.64 2.65 -0.66
C LEU A 167 2.62 2.62 0.88
N SER A 168 1.45 2.82 1.51
CA SER A 168 1.37 2.86 2.98
C SER A 168 1.66 1.50 3.62
N VAL A 169 1.47 0.41 2.87
CA VAL A 169 1.64 -0.97 3.33
C VAL A 169 2.85 -1.67 2.70
N ASP A 170 3.63 -0.99 1.86
CA ASP A 170 4.70 -1.61 1.07
C ASP A 170 5.77 -2.28 1.96
N THR A 171 6.08 -1.72 3.13
CA THR A 171 6.96 -2.35 4.12
C THR A 171 6.42 -3.70 4.60
N SER A 172 5.12 -3.76 4.95
CA SER A 172 4.48 -5.01 5.39
C SER A 172 4.38 -6.02 4.25
N VAL A 173 4.03 -5.56 3.05
CA VAL A 173 3.97 -6.39 1.85
C VAL A 173 5.35 -6.95 1.51
N GLY A 174 6.40 -6.14 1.56
CA GLY A 174 7.79 -6.57 1.38
C GLY A 174 8.19 -7.63 2.40
N ALA A 175 7.86 -7.43 3.67
CA ALA A 175 8.13 -8.41 4.73
C ALA A 175 7.38 -9.73 4.51
N LEU A 176 6.13 -9.68 4.03
CA LEU A 176 5.36 -10.86 3.65
C LEU A 176 5.98 -11.60 2.45
N TYR A 177 6.41 -10.89 1.40
CA TYR A 177 7.08 -11.50 0.25
C TYR A 177 8.44 -12.11 0.62
N ASN A 178 9.22 -11.45 1.47
CA ASN A 178 10.44 -12.01 2.03
C ASN A 178 10.17 -13.31 2.78
N PHE A 179 9.12 -13.32 3.61
CA PHE A 179 8.70 -14.51 4.32
C PHE A 179 8.22 -15.61 3.36
N VAL A 180 7.37 -15.31 2.38
CA VAL A 180 6.88 -16.29 1.40
C VAL A 180 8.03 -16.90 0.60
N SER A 181 9.00 -16.08 0.17
CA SER A 181 10.21 -16.52 -0.52
C SER A 181 11.03 -17.49 0.34
N GLY A 182 11.24 -17.13 1.61
CA GLY A 182 12.23 -17.80 2.45
C GLY A 182 13.66 -17.53 1.98
N THR A 183 14.64 -18.15 2.61
CA THR A 183 16.05 -17.99 2.23
C THR A 183 16.24 -18.41 0.78
N ASN A 184 16.66 -17.47 -0.09
CA ASN A 184 16.92 -17.70 -1.51
C ASN A 184 15.77 -18.39 -2.26
N GLY A 185 14.50 -18.18 -1.87
CA GLY A 185 13.36 -18.82 -2.54
C GLY A 185 13.06 -20.26 -2.09
N ASN A 186 13.75 -20.78 -1.07
CA ASN A 186 13.63 -22.17 -0.61
C ASN A 186 12.22 -22.57 -0.13
N ARG A 187 11.33 -21.62 0.15
CA ARG A 187 9.94 -21.92 0.50
C ARG A 187 9.02 -21.77 -0.71
N ALA A 188 9.16 -20.68 -1.45
CA ALA A 188 8.29 -20.37 -2.58
C ALA A 188 8.48 -21.34 -3.75
N ILE A 189 9.72 -21.71 -4.09
CA ILE A 189 10.00 -22.49 -5.30
C ILE A 189 9.40 -23.90 -5.22
N PRO A 190 9.62 -24.69 -4.15
CA PRO A 190 8.96 -25.98 -4.00
C PRO A 190 7.43 -25.88 -3.99
N PHE A 191 6.88 -24.82 -3.39
CA PHE A 191 5.44 -24.57 -3.40
C PHE A 191 4.89 -24.37 -4.83
N PHE A 192 5.54 -23.54 -5.65
CA PHE A 192 5.12 -23.33 -7.04
C PHE A 192 5.33 -24.58 -7.92
N GLN A 193 6.34 -25.40 -7.63
CA GLN A 193 6.55 -26.69 -8.31
C GLN A 193 5.41 -27.66 -7.98
N HIS A 194 5.06 -27.79 -6.69
CA HIS A 194 3.94 -28.63 -6.25
C HIS A 194 2.61 -28.15 -6.85
N LEU A 195 2.38 -26.84 -6.89
CA LEU A 195 1.18 -26.27 -7.51
C LEU A 195 1.10 -26.60 -9.00
N SER A 196 2.22 -26.50 -9.73
CA SER A 196 2.27 -26.82 -11.17
C SER A 196 1.89 -28.29 -11.43
N GLN A 197 2.41 -29.22 -10.61
CA GLN A 197 2.05 -30.64 -10.68
C GLN A 197 0.57 -30.87 -10.34
N THR A 198 0.09 -30.27 -9.25
CA THR A 198 -1.30 -30.42 -8.80
C THR A 198 -2.31 -29.87 -9.81
N LEU A 199 -1.97 -28.79 -10.53
CA LEU A 199 -2.82 -28.24 -11.59
C LEU A 199 -2.98 -29.21 -12.76
N VAL A 200 -1.89 -29.87 -13.17
CA VAL A 200 -1.92 -30.89 -14.22
C VAL A 200 -2.74 -32.11 -13.76
N GLU A 201 -2.48 -32.63 -12.56
CA GLU A 201 -3.24 -33.75 -11.99
C GLU A 201 -4.74 -33.43 -11.88
N SER A 202 -5.09 -32.24 -11.38
CA SER A 202 -6.48 -31.79 -11.28
C SER A 202 -7.15 -31.65 -12.64
N HIS A 203 -6.40 -31.26 -13.68
CA HIS A 203 -6.93 -31.15 -15.04
C HIS A 203 -7.22 -32.53 -15.65
N LEU A 204 -6.32 -33.50 -15.43
CA LEU A 204 -6.48 -34.87 -15.95
C LEU A 204 -7.60 -35.66 -15.26
N THR A 205 -7.88 -35.35 -13.99
CA THR A 205 -8.85 -36.09 -13.16
C THR A 205 -10.25 -35.51 -13.18
N SER A 206 -10.45 -34.24 -13.56
CA SER A 206 -11.77 -33.61 -13.50
C SER A 206 -12.03 -32.62 -14.65
N ALA A 207 -12.99 -32.95 -15.51
CA ALA A 207 -13.40 -32.15 -16.66
C ALA A 207 -14.18 -30.86 -16.30
N ASN A 208 -14.68 -30.72 -15.06
CA ASN A 208 -15.74 -29.77 -14.74
C ASN A 208 -15.29 -28.44 -14.06
N SER A 209 -14.01 -28.25 -13.72
CA SER A 209 -13.51 -27.02 -13.04
C SER A 209 -12.50 -26.19 -13.84
N SER A 210 -12.54 -26.31 -15.18
CA SER A 210 -11.59 -25.67 -16.13
C SER A 210 -11.26 -24.20 -15.82
N LYS A 211 -12.25 -23.37 -15.48
CA LYS A 211 -12.04 -21.94 -15.23
C LYS A 211 -11.13 -21.64 -14.04
N MET A 212 -11.24 -22.40 -12.94
CA MET A 212 -10.42 -22.17 -11.75
C MET A 212 -8.97 -22.58 -11.98
N ILE A 213 -8.77 -23.71 -12.66
CA ILE A 213 -7.44 -24.19 -13.05
C ILE A 213 -6.78 -23.15 -13.97
N GLN A 214 -7.51 -22.65 -14.97
CA GLN A 214 -7.03 -21.59 -15.88
C GLN A 214 -6.70 -20.29 -15.12
N ASN A 215 -7.58 -19.84 -14.22
CA ASN A 215 -7.32 -18.65 -13.40
C ASN A 215 -6.05 -18.83 -12.55
N THR A 216 -5.89 -19.98 -11.91
CA THR A 216 -4.71 -20.28 -11.08
C THR A 216 -3.44 -20.30 -11.93
N LEU A 217 -3.51 -20.91 -13.12
CA LEU A 217 -2.42 -20.96 -14.10
C LEU A 217 -2.00 -19.55 -14.56
N GLN A 218 -2.93 -18.60 -14.68
CA GLN A 218 -2.63 -17.22 -15.06
C GLN A 218 -2.10 -16.37 -13.90
N THR A 219 -2.60 -16.59 -12.68
CA THR A 219 -2.22 -15.83 -11.48
C THR A 219 -0.86 -16.29 -10.92
N MET A 220 -0.53 -17.57 -11.05
CA MET A 220 0.72 -18.15 -10.56
C MET A 220 1.99 -17.44 -11.10
N PRO A 221 2.15 -17.22 -12.42
CA PRO A 221 3.28 -16.45 -12.95
C PRO A 221 3.33 -15.01 -12.43
N VAL A 222 2.18 -14.38 -12.15
CA VAL A 222 2.16 -13.02 -11.58
C VAL A 222 2.73 -13.03 -10.18
N ALA A 223 2.29 -13.97 -9.34
CA ALA A 223 2.81 -14.12 -7.98
C ALA A 223 4.32 -14.41 -7.98
N LEU A 224 4.79 -15.30 -8.86
CA LEU A 224 6.21 -15.60 -9.00
C LEU A 224 7.01 -14.37 -9.48
N ARG A 225 6.50 -13.62 -10.46
CA ARG A 225 7.14 -12.39 -10.94
C ARG A 225 7.26 -11.36 -9.83
N GLU A 226 6.20 -11.14 -9.05
CA GLU A 226 6.22 -10.20 -7.93
C GLU A 226 7.18 -10.63 -6.82
N LEU A 227 7.23 -11.93 -6.54
CA LEU A 227 8.20 -12.48 -5.59
C LEU A 227 9.63 -12.29 -6.06
N VAL A 228 9.95 -12.65 -7.31
CA VAL A 228 11.29 -12.51 -7.89
C VAL A 228 11.70 -11.04 -8.03
N ARG A 229 10.73 -10.13 -8.26
CA ARG A 229 10.96 -8.68 -8.29
C ARG A 229 11.38 -8.15 -6.92
N ARG A 230 10.64 -8.51 -5.87
CA ARG A 230 10.83 -8.02 -4.48
C ARG A 230 11.95 -8.74 -3.73
N GLU A 231 12.20 -10.00 -4.06
CA GLU A 231 13.23 -10.84 -3.43
C GLU A 231 14.28 -11.28 -4.45
N PRO A 232 15.26 -10.41 -4.80
CA PRO A 232 16.29 -10.71 -5.79
C PRO A 232 17.06 -12.01 -5.50
N ARG A 233 17.21 -12.40 -4.24
CA ARG A 233 17.92 -13.63 -3.83
C ARG A 233 17.26 -14.91 -4.36
N ALA A 234 15.95 -14.88 -4.61
CA ALA A 234 15.23 -16.03 -5.19
C ALA A 234 15.67 -16.30 -6.65
N ARG A 235 16.23 -15.30 -7.34
CA ARG A 235 16.73 -15.45 -8.73
C ARG A 235 17.89 -16.42 -8.85
N PHE A 236 18.64 -16.60 -7.77
CA PHE A 236 19.82 -17.47 -7.70
C PHE A 236 19.49 -18.89 -7.22
N ASN A 237 18.22 -19.21 -7.00
CA ASN A 237 17.86 -20.56 -6.62
C ASN A 237 18.10 -21.51 -7.80
N GLU A 238 18.80 -22.61 -7.54
CA GLU A 238 19.15 -23.61 -8.55
C GLU A 238 17.92 -24.23 -9.24
N ASN A 239 16.78 -24.26 -8.56
CA ASN A 239 15.54 -24.87 -9.05
C ASN A 239 14.59 -23.88 -9.74
N ILE A 240 14.97 -22.60 -9.89
CA ILE A 240 14.07 -21.62 -10.51
C ILE A 240 13.85 -21.91 -12.00
N THR A 241 14.88 -22.35 -12.73
CA THR A 241 14.77 -22.68 -14.16
C THR A 241 13.89 -23.91 -14.35
N SER A 242 14.08 -24.96 -13.53
CA SER A 242 13.24 -26.16 -13.58
C SER A 242 11.78 -25.88 -13.22
N LEU A 243 11.53 -24.94 -12.29
CA LEU A 243 10.17 -24.45 -12.03
C LEU A 243 9.56 -23.78 -13.28
N LEU A 244 10.30 -22.91 -13.97
CA LEU A 244 9.79 -22.24 -15.18
C LEU A 244 9.46 -23.23 -16.30
N ASP A 245 10.28 -24.27 -16.45
CA ASP A 245 10.03 -25.34 -17.42
C ASP A 245 8.80 -26.17 -17.04
N LEU A 246 8.61 -26.48 -15.74
CA LEU A 246 7.40 -27.13 -15.23
C LEU A 246 6.13 -26.30 -15.47
N MET A 247 6.20 -24.98 -15.26
CA MET A 247 5.06 -24.07 -15.49
C MET A 247 4.72 -23.98 -16.98
N GLU A 248 5.74 -23.94 -17.85
CA GLU A 248 5.57 -23.94 -19.29
C GLU A 248 4.88 -25.23 -19.77
N GLU A 249 5.33 -26.39 -19.27
CA GLU A 249 4.72 -27.68 -19.61
C GLU A 249 3.28 -27.79 -19.08
N ALA A 250 3.04 -27.39 -17.83
CA ALA A 250 1.69 -27.35 -17.27
C ALA A 250 0.76 -26.45 -18.10
N THR A 251 1.27 -25.33 -18.62
CA THR A 251 0.50 -24.44 -19.49
C THR A 251 0.10 -25.13 -20.80
N LYS A 252 1.04 -25.84 -21.44
CA LYS A 252 0.78 -26.59 -22.68
C LYS A 252 -0.24 -27.69 -22.47
N VAL A 253 -0.13 -28.45 -21.37
CA VAL A 253 -1.05 -29.54 -21.05
C VAL A 253 -2.48 -29.05 -20.75
N ILE A 254 -2.61 -28.02 -19.92
CA ILE A 254 -3.93 -27.55 -19.44
C ILE A 254 -4.70 -26.76 -20.50
N VAL A 255 -3.99 -25.93 -21.27
CA VAL A 255 -4.62 -25.05 -22.27
C VAL A 255 -4.79 -25.81 -23.60
N GLY A 256 -3.89 -26.75 -23.91
CA GLY A 256 -3.89 -27.49 -25.16
C GLY A 256 -3.87 -26.59 -26.40
N ASP A 257 -4.45 -27.08 -27.49
CA ASP A 257 -4.53 -26.39 -28.79
C ASP A 257 -5.73 -25.41 -28.89
N THR A 258 -6.08 -24.75 -27.78
CA THR A 258 -7.15 -23.76 -27.79
C THR A 258 -6.68 -22.46 -28.46
N ARG A 259 -7.54 -21.85 -29.29
CA ARG A 259 -7.26 -20.55 -29.96
C ARG A 259 -7.29 -19.35 -29.00
N ASP A 260 -7.28 -19.60 -27.69
CA ASP A 260 -7.46 -18.59 -26.66
C ASP A 260 -6.13 -17.89 -26.34
N LEU A 261 -6.22 -16.60 -25.98
CA LEU A 261 -5.04 -15.80 -25.63
C LEU A 261 -4.35 -16.22 -24.32
N ILE A 262 -4.89 -17.21 -23.61
CA ILE A 262 -4.38 -17.68 -22.31
C ILE A 262 -2.94 -18.20 -22.45
N MET A 263 -2.70 -19.11 -23.40
CA MET A 263 -1.38 -19.70 -23.61
C MET A 263 -0.31 -18.63 -23.95
N PRO A 264 -0.47 -17.78 -24.98
CA PRO A 264 0.56 -16.81 -25.31
C PRO A 264 0.80 -15.77 -24.20
N ILE A 265 -0.23 -15.36 -23.46
CA ILE A 265 -0.06 -14.43 -22.32
C ILE A 265 0.71 -15.10 -21.18
N THR A 266 0.34 -16.32 -20.79
CA THR A 266 1.01 -17.05 -19.70
C THR A 266 2.46 -17.37 -20.06
N LEU A 267 2.72 -17.88 -21.27
CA LEU A 267 4.08 -18.16 -21.74
C LEU A 267 4.93 -16.89 -21.88
N GLY A 268 4.34 -15.78 -22.32
CA GLY A 268 5.02 -14.47 -22.35
C GLY A 268 5.53 -14.07 -20.97
N ARG A 269 4.70 -14.21 -19.93
CA ARG A 269 5.08 -13.92 -18.54
C ARG A 269 6.17 -14.86 -18.02
N ILE A 270 6.09 -16.16 -18.32
CA ILE A 270 7.13 -17.13 -17.96
C ILE A 270 8.47 -16.74 -18.60
N ASN A 271 8.45 -16.34 -19.87
CA ASN A 271 9.63 -15.88 -20.59
C ASN A 271 10.22 -14.57 -20.03
N GLU A 272 9.38 -13.64 -19.58
CA GLU A 272 9.86 -12.45 -18.86
C GLU A 272 10.62 -12.82 -17.59
N ILE A 273 10.08 -13.74 -16.78
CA ILE A 273 10.73 -14.21 -15.56
C ILE A 273 12.04 -14.93 -15.91
N ARG A 274 12.03 -15.79 -16.93
CA ARG A 274 13.23 -16.48 -17.43
C ARG A 274 14.32 -15.49 -17.83
N ALA A 275 13.96 -14.40 -18.52
CA ALA A 275 14.91 -13.35 -18.90
C ALA A 275 15.45 -12.58 -17.67
N VAL A 276 14.63 -12.32 -16.65
CA VAL A 276 15.08 -11.70 -15.39
C VAL A 276 16.10 -12.59 -14.67
N VAL A 277 15.82 -13.89 -14.57
CA VAL A 277 16.73 -14.88 -13.96
C VAL A 277 18.03 -14.98 -14.75
N ALA A 278 17.94 -15.15 -16.07
CA ALA A 278 19.11 -15.29 -16.95
C ALA A 278 20.03 -14.07 -16.89
N ARG A 279 19.48 -12.85 -16.87
CA ARG A 279 20.28 -11.63 -16.67
C ARG A 279 21.02 -11.63 -15.34
N THR A 280 20.37 -12.10 -14.28
CA THR A 280 20.99 -12.11 -12.94
C THR A 280 22.10 -13.16 -12.85
N ASN A 281 21.91 -14.35 -13.43
CA ASN A 281 22.94 -15.39 -13.48
C ASN A 281 24.09 -15.03 -14.45
N GLY A 282 23.79 -14.34 -15.55
CA GLY A 282 24.80 -13.84 -16.49
C GLY A 282 25.73 -12.80 -15.87
N LEU A 283 25.23 -11.97 -14.95
CA LEU A 283 26.05 -11.02 -14.18
C LEU A 283 27.05 -11.74 -13.25
N LEU A 284 26.65 -12.84 -12.60
CA LEU A 284 27.56 -13.65 -11.77
C LEU A 284 28.64 -14.36 -12.61
N ALA A 285 28.26 -14.92 -13.77
CA ALA A 285 29.20 -15.58 -14.66
C ALA A 285 30.24 -14.62 -15.26
N GLN A 286 29.90 -13.33 -15.37
CA GLN A 286 30.84 -12.28 -15.77
C GLN A 286 31.77 -11.82 -14.63
N GLU A 287 31.40 -11.98 -13.36
CA GLU A 287 32.29 -11.69 -12.23
C GLU A 287 33.40 -12.75 -12.08
N GLU A 288 33.14 -14.01 -12.44
CA GLU A 288 34.16 -15.09 -12.40
C GLU A 288 35.07 -15.13 -13.64
N ASN A 289 34.62 -14.61 -14.79
CA ASN A 289 35.36 -14.62 -16.05
C ASN A 289 35.61 -13.21 -16.55
N ASN A 290 36.40 -12.43 -15.83
CA ASN A 290 36.88 -11.14 -16.32
C ASN A 290 38.00 -11.34 -17.36
N VAL A 291 37.63 -11.93 -18.50
CA VAL A 291 38.31 -11.74 -19.79
C VAL A 291 37.33 -10.97 -20.65
N HIS A 292 37.71 -9.72 -20.96
CA HIS A 292 36.99 -8.84 -21.87
C HIS A 292 36.56 -9.58 -23.14
N ALA A 293 35.25 -9.72 -23.33
CA ALA A 293 34.66 -9.98 -24.63
C ALA A 293 33.42 -9.11 -24.76
N GLU A 294 33.65 -7.88 -25.21
CA GLU A 294 32.61 -7.02 -25.77
C GLU A 294 31.90 -7.79 -26.89
N THR A 295 30.67 -8.22 -26.64
CA THR A 295 29.76 -8.56 -27.73
C THR A 295 28.74 -7.45 -27.84
N VAL A 296 29.11 -6.47 -28.65
CA VAL A 296 28.30 -5.32 -29.03
C VAL A 296 27.07 -5.82 -29.80
N THR A 297 25.92 -5.91 -29.13
CA THR A 297 24.62 -5.82 -29.81
C THR A 297 24.23 -4.35 -29.90
N LYS A 298 24.56 -3.72 -31.04
CA LYS A 298 24.09 -2.38 -31.41
C LYS A 298 22.55 -2.38 -31.49
N SER A 299 21.90 -1.88 -30.44
CA SER A 299 20.52 -1.41 -30.54
C SER A 299 20.50 -0.17 -31.43
N THR A 300 19.83 -0.30 -32.59
CA THR A 300 19.71 0.75 -33.61
C THR A 300 18.54 1.66 -33.25
N TYR A 301 18.72 2.56 -32.29
CA TYR A 301 17.97 3.81 -32.19
C TYR A 301 18.86 4.85 -31.48
N PRO A 302 19.49 5.80 -32.19
CA PRO A 302 20.19 6.89 -31.54
C PRO A 302 19.16 7.79 -30.88
N ARG A 303 19.02 7.69 -29.55
CA ARG A 303 18.44 8.79 -28.79
C ARG A 303 19.48 9.89 -28.82
N ASN A 304 19.15 11.07 -29.36
CA ASN A 304 20.03 12.23 -29.28
C ASN A 304 20.22 12.58 -27.79
N LEU A 305 21.29 12.09 -27.16
CA LEU A 305 21.73 12.61 -25.86
C LEU A 305 22.20 14.04 -26.10
N VAL A 306 21.30 15.00 -25.89
CA VAL A 306 21.68 16.42 -25.83
C VAL A 306 22.36 16.62 -24.49
N MET A 307 23.69 16.63 -24.52
CA MET A 307 24.49 16.84 -23.32
C MET A 307 24.20 18.21 -22.69
N PRO A 308 24.23 18.32 -21.35
CA PRO A 308 24.20 19.62 -20.68
C PRO A 308 25.34 20.51 -21.18
N GLN A 309 25.03 21.75 -21.55
CA GLN A 309 25.95 22.70 -22.16
C GLN A 309 25.74 24.12 -21.63
N ASP A 310 25.38 24.27 -20.34
CA ASP A 310 25.17 25.57 -19.71
C ASP A 310 24.12 26.44 -20.43
N ARG A 311 23.07 25.82 -20.98
CA ARG A 311 21.97 26.52 -21.66
C ARG A 311 21.10 27.35 -20.71
N HIS A 312 21.14 27.04 -19.42
CA HIS A 312 20.58 27.81 -18.31
C HIS A 312 21.42 27.54 -17.04
N ASP A 313 21.24 28.34 -15.99
CA ASP A 313 22.01 28.23 -14.73
C ASP A 313 22.06 26.82 -14.10
N ASN A 314 21.03 26.01 -14.31
CA ASN A 314 20.93 24.61 -13.85
C ASN A 314 21.31 23.53 -14.89
N ASP A 315 21.76 23.89 -16.10
CA ASP A 315 22.11 22.94 -17.18
C ASP A 315 23.57 22.46 -17.06
N LYS A 316 23.89 21.79 -15.95
CA LYS A 316 25.25 21.36 -15.61
C LYS A 316 25.47 19.87 -15.93
N PRO A 317 26.69 19.49 -16.35
CA PRO A 317 27.04 18.07 -16.56
C PRO A 317 27.28 17.31 -15.25
N ASP A 318 27.63 18.00 -14.17
CA ASP A 318 27.84 17.39 -12.85
C ASP A 318 26.68 17.75 -11.92
N ILE A 319 26.00 16.70 -11.42
CA ILE A 319 24.84 16.81 -10.53
C ILE A 319 25.10 17.60 -9.26
N VAL A 320 26.35 17.67 -8.78
CA VAL A 320 26.71 18.44 -7.57
C VAL A 320 26.47 19.94 -7.77
N ASN A 321 26.52 20.40 -9.02
CA ASN A 321 26.33 21.80 -9.37
C ASN A 321 24.87 22.14 -9.73
N ILE A 322 23.96 21.16 -9.72
CA ILE A 322 22.56 21.34 -10.09
C ILE A 322 21.72 21.61 -8.83
N LYS A 323 20.93 22.69 -8.84
CA LYS A 323 19.95 22.94 -7.77
C LYS A 323 18.77 21.98 -7.91
N ILE A 324 18.39 21.34 -6.80
CA ILE A 324 17.27 20.39 -6.74
C ILE A 324 15.98 21.02 -7.27
N PHE A 325 15.62 22.20 -6.78
CA PHE A 325 14.45 22.93 -7.29
C PHE A 325 14.75 23.59 -8.65
N PRO A 326 13.76 23.64 -9.56
CA PRO A 326 13.87 24.39 -10.80
C PRO A 326 14.16 25.87 -10.55
N THR A 327 15.07 26.44 -11.32
CA THR A 327 15.40 27.87 -11.28
C THR A 327 14.50 28.64 -12.25
N SER A 328 14.46 29.97 -12.10
CA SER A 328 13.69 30.82 -13.01
C SER A 328 14.19 30.73 -14.45
N GLU A 329 15.52 30.69 -14.67
CA GLU A 329 16.10 30.54 -16.01
C GLU A 329 15.79 29.17 -16.62
N GLU A 330 15.86 28.10 -15.82
CA GLU A 330 15.48 26.75 -16.26
C GLU A 330 14.00 26.67 -16.65
N ILE A 331 13.10 27.27 -15.86
CA ILE A 331 11.66 27.30 -16.15
C ILE A 331 11.41 28.03 -17.48
N MET A 332 12.09 29.15 -17.74
CA MET A 332 11.93 29.95 -18.94
C MET A 332 12.68 29.41 -20.17
N SER A 333 13.55 28.41 -20.01
CA SER A 333 14.39 27.90 -21.11
C SER A 333 13.68 26.86 -21.99
N ASP A 334 13.71 27.02 -23.31
CA ASP A 334 13.22 26.02 -24.27
C ASP A 334 14.17 24.84 -24.50
N ALA A 335 15.27 24.77 -23.73
CA ALA A 335 16.20 23.66 -23.80
C ALA A 335 15.52 22.33 -23.44
N ILE A 336 15.80 21.30 -24.24
CA ILE A 336 15.40 19.92 -23.93
C ILE A 336 16.25 19.42 -22.76
N ASP A 337 15.57 18.91 -21.73
CA ASP A 337 16.22 18.35 -20.55
C ASP A 337 17.08 17.13 -20.90
N PHE A 338 18.25 17.04 -20.27
CA PHE A 338 19.08 15.86 -20.36
C PHE A 338 18.45 14.73 -19.56
N LEU A 339 17.94 13.72 -20.26
CA LEU A 339 17.30 12.53 -19.67
C LEU A 339 18.07 11.26 -20.05
N PRO A 340 19.05 10.84 -19.24
CA PRO A 340 19.85 9.65 -19.49
C PRO A 340 19.00 8.37 -19.41
N SER A 341 19.46 7.31 -20.08
CA SER A 341 18.79 6.02 -20.05
C SER A 341 19.17 5.20 -18.81
N THR A 342 18.17 4.58 -18.18
CA THR A 342 18.39 3.55 -17.15
C THR A 342 19.03 2.28 -17.70
N ASN A 343 19.04 2.08 -19.02
CA ASN A 343 19.74 0.97 -19.66
C ASN A 343 21.26 1.23 -19.65
N LEU A 344 22.04 0.37 -19.00
CA LEU A 344 23.49 0.47 -18.87
C LEU A 344 24.22 0.32 -20.22
N ASP A 345 23.61 -0.37 -21.19
CA ASP A 345 24.18 -0.57 -22.53
C ASP A 345 24.06 0.69 -23.42
N GLN A 346 23.33 1.71 -22.95
CA GLN A 346 23.20 2.98 -23.65
C GLN A 346 24.37 3.92 -23.32
N PRO A 347 24.86 4.69 -24.31
CA PRO A 347 25.95 5.63 -24.12
C PRO A 347 25.67 6.59 -22.96
N HIS A 348 26.70 6.80 -22.14
CA HIS A 348 26.71 7.78 -21.06
C HIS A 348 28.10 8.43 -21.00
N PHE A 349 28.18 9.68 -20.54
CA PHE A 349 29.45 10.40 -20.46
C PHE A 349 30.30 9.96 -19.26
N LEU A 350 29.66 9.58 -18.15
CA LEU A 350 30.31 8.94 -17.00
C LEU A 350 30.64 7.47 -17.30
N GLN A 351 31.90 7.09 -17.09
CA GLN A 351 32.41 5.72 -17.25
C GLN A 351 32.28 4.88 -15.98
N ASP A 352 32.34 5.51 -14.80
CA ASP A 352 32.11 4.81 -13.53
C ASP A 352 30.64 4.39 -13.41
N LYS A 353 30.41 3.11 -13.10
CA LYS A 353 29.06 2.53 -13.09
C LYS A 353 28.21 3.07 -11.93
N VAL A 354 28.81 3.38 -10.79
CA VAL A 354 28.11 3.87 -9.61
C VAL A 354 27.75 5.35 -9.79
N GLU A 355 28.71 6.17 -10.23
CA GLU A 355 28.48 7.58 -10.54
C GLU A 355 27.42 7.72 -11.63
N ARG A 356 27.51 6.94 -12.72
CA ARG A 356 26.47 6.89 -13.77
C ARG A 356 25.10 6.55 -13.21
N HIS A 357 25.02 5.58 -12.30
CA HIS A 357 23.75 5.17 -11.71
C HIS A 357 23.12 6.32 -10.91
N ILE A 358 23.91 6.96 -10.05
CA ILE A 358 23.46 8.11 -9.24
C ILE A 358 23.05 9.28 -10.13
N ASP A 359 23.86 9.63 -11.12
CA ASP A 359 23.59 10.68 -12.10
C ASP A 359 22.27 10.43 -12.84
N THR A 360 22.08 9.21 -13.36
CA THR A 360 20.87 8.84 -14.09
C THR A 360 19.63 9.00 -13.22
N PHE A 361 19.65 8.47 -12.00
CA PHE A 361 18.49 8.54 -11.12
C PHE A 361 18.25 9.96 -10.58
N PHE A 362 19.29 10.76 -10.38
CA PHE A 362 19.13 12.17 -10.02
C PHE A 362 18.37 12.94 -11.11
N HIS A 363 18.81 12.84 -12.37
CA HIS A 363 18.18 13.53 -13.49
C HIS A 363 16.72 13.10 -13.71
N LEU A 364 16.46 11.78 -13.68
CA LEU A 364 15.11 11.23 -13.88
C LEU A 364 14.17 11.56 -12.72
N LEU A 365 14.61 11.39 -11.47
CA LEU A 365 13.77 11.71 -10.30
C LEU A 365 13.42 13.19 -10.25
N ARG A 366 14.38 14.06 -10.55
CA ARG A 366 14.16 15.50 -10.60
C ARG A 366 13.16 15.87 -11.70
N HIS A 367 13.28 15.27 -12.88
CA HIS A 367 12.33 15.45 -13.97
C HIS A 367 10.92 14.94 -13.61
N ASP A 368 10.80 13.75 -13.03
CA ASP A 368 9.50 13.20 -12.63
C ASP A 368 8.83 14.04 -11.54
N THR A 369 9.62 14.63 -10.63
CA THR A 369 9.11 15.47 -9.54
C THR A 369 8.68 16.85 -10.03
N PHE A 370 9.44 17.46 -10.94
CA PHE A 370 9.28 18.88 -11.29
C PHE A 370 8.91 19.16 -12.75
N GLY A 371 8.90 18.16 -13.64
CA GLY A 371 8.72 18.35 -15.09
C GLY A 371 7.36 18.96 -15.45
N GLU A 372 6.29 18.43 -14.87
CA GLU A 372 4.94 18.99 -15.04
C GLU A 372 4.82 20.39 -14.43
N LEU A 373 5.38 20.60 -13.23
CA LEU A 373 5.40 21.90 -12.56
C LEU A 373 6.14 22.95 -13.39
N LYS A 374 7.33 22.61 -13.90
CA LYS A 374 8.16 23.46 -14.76
C LYS A 374 7.40 23.85 -16.02
N THR A 375 6.73 22.88 -16.66
CA THR A 375 5.91 23.11 -17.85
C THR A 375 4.73 24.05 -17.54
N ALA A 376 4.00 23.81 -16.46
CA ALA A 376 2.87 24.65 -16.06
C ALA A 376 3.31 26.09 -15.71
N LEU A 377 4.39 26.25 -14.96
CA LEU A 377 4.95 27.56 -14.60
C LEU A 377 5.48 28.30 -15.83
N ARG A 378 6.13 27.61 -16.78
CA ARG A 378 6.58 28.22 -18.05
C ARG A 378 5.40 28.78 -18.83
N LEU A 379 4.35 27.99 -19.04
CA LEU A 379 3.14 28.43 -19.74
C LEU A 379 2.53 29.64 -19.05
N PHE A 380 2.45 29.63 -17.72
CA PHE A 380 1.94 30.73 -16.92
C PHE A 380 2.76 32.01 -17.10
N LEU A 381 4.09 31.92 -16.95
CA LEU A 381 4.99 33.06 -17.07
C LEU A 381 4.99 33.64 -18.48
N HIS A 382 5.02 32.80 -19.53
CA HIS A 382 4.89 33.28 -20.91
C HIS A 382 3.55 33.95 -21.19
N THR A 383 2.45 33.41 -20.65
CA THR A 383 1.11 34.00 -20.82
C THR A 383 1.06 35.40 -20.21
N ILE A 384 1.60 35.57 -18.99
CA ILE A 384 1.65 36.88 -18.33
C ILE A 384 2.61 37.84 -19.02
N GLN A 385 3.76 37.38 -19.51
CA GLN A 385 4.69 38.22 -20.25
C GLN A 385 4.08 38.75 -21.56
N ASN A 386 3.30 37.92 -22.26
CA ASN A 386 2.63 38.29 -23.51
C ASN A 386 1.40 39.18 -23.27
N ASP A 387 0.64 38.92 -22.21
CA ASP A 387 -0.52 39.72 -21.80
C ASP A 387 -0.57 39.88 -20.26
N PRO A 388 -0.01 40.99 -19.73
CA PRO A 388 -0.02 41.25 -18.29
C PRO A 388 -1.42 41.38 -17.68
N ALA A 389 -2.45 41.71 -18.47
CA ALA A 389 -3.82 41.83 -17.97
C ALA A 389 -4.40 40.48 -17.54
N CYS A 390 -3.88 39.38 -18.08
CA CYS A 390 -4.27 38.02 -17.72
C CYS A 390 -4.05 37.70 -16.24
N ILE A 391 -3.11 38.35 -15.55
CA ILE A 391 -2.85 38.06 -14.12
C ILE A 391 -4.09 38.27 -13.22
N ASN A 392 -5.00 39.15 -13.64
CA ASN A 392 -6.23 39.45 -12.92
C ASN A 392 -7.39 38.48 -13.26
N ASN A 393 -7.18 37.55 -14.19
CA ASN A 393 -8.18 36.55 -14.53
C ASN A 393 -8.09 35.38 -13.51
N PRO A 394 -9.14 35.14 -12.69
CA PRO A 394 -9.13 34.10 -11.67
C PRO A 394 -9.13 32.68 -12.24
N LYS A 395 -9.36 32.51 -13.56
CA LYS A 395 -9.39 31.22 -14.24
C LYS A 395 -8.52 31.28 -15.50
N LEU A 396 -7.20 31.19 -15.32
CA LEU A 396 -6.29 31.05 -16.44
C LEU A 396 -6.34 29.63 -16.99
N SER A 397 -6.58 29.51 -18.30
CA SER A 397 -6.45 28.25 -19.03
C SER A 397 -5.04 28.21 -19.64
N LEU A 398 -4.18 27.32 -19.14
CA LEU A 398 -2.81 27.12 -19.58
C LEU A 398 -2.71 25.84 -20.44
N GLY A 399 -3.46 25.81 -21.55
CA GLY A 399 -3.62 24.58 -22.35
C GLY A 399 -4.35 23.48 -21.56
N ASP A 400 -3.70 22.33 -21.35
CA ASP A 400 -4.25 21.21 -20.57
C ASP A 400 -4.28 21.46 -19.05
N PHE A 401 -3.61 22.51 -18.57
CA PHE A 401 -3.57 22.87 -17.16
C PHE A 401 -4.59 23.97 -16.82
N ARG A 402 -5.40 23.74 -15.78
CA ARG A 402 -6.23 24.78 -15.17
C ARG A 402 -5.50 25.38 -13.98
N ALA A 403 -5.22 26.68 -14.01
CA ALA A 403 -4.62 27.40 -12.90
C ALA A 403 -5.67 28.32 -12.23
N PHE A 404 -5.75 28.24 -10.91
CA PHE A 404 -6.54 29.16 -10.09
C PHE A 404 -5.60 30.14 -9.42
N HIS A 405 -5.72 31.42 -9.81
CA HIS A 405 -5.00 32.49 -9.15
C HIS A 405 -5.83 32.97 -7.96
N TYR A 406 -5.23 32.92 -6.76
CA TYR A 406 -5.83 33.45 -5.55
C TYR A 406 -5.08 34.73 -5.14
N PRO A 407 -5.60 35.93 -5.48
CA PRO A 407 -4.97 37.18 -5.07
C PRO A 407 -4.95 37.28 -3.55
N ASP A 408 -3.92 37.95 -3.02
CA ASP A 408 -3.74 38.22 -1.59
C ASP A 408 -3.64 36.97 -0.69
N ALA A 409 -3.40 35.80 -1.28
CA ALA A 409 -3.07 34.59 -0.54
C ALA A 409 -1.70 34.74 0.14
N TYR A 410 -1.64 34.43 1.43
CA TYR A 410 -0.41 34.39 2.20
C TYR A 410 -0.39 33.16 3.11
N ILE A 411 0.81 32.68 3.40
CA ILE A 411 0.99 31.57 4.33
C ILE A 411 0.86 32.12 5.75
N SER A 412 -0.18 31.73 6.46
CA SER A 412 -0.44 32.16 7.84
C SER A 412 0.23 31.27 8.88
N TYR A 413 0.50 30.01 8.54
CA TYR A 413 1.15 29.05 9.44
C TYR A 413 1.88 27.95 8.65
N ILE A 414 3.05 27.55 9.14
CA ILE A 414 3.82 26.40 8.65
C ILE A 414 4.20 25.54 9.87
N SER A 415 3.94 24.24 9.78
CA SER A 415 4.22 23.23 10.79
C SER A 415 4.87 22.01 10.14
N PHE A 416 5.83 21.38 10.81
CA PHE A 416 6.39 20.10 10.38
C PHE A 416 6.53 19.15 11.55
N ASP A 417 5.84 18.03 11.52
CA ASP A 417 5.80 17.02 12.58
C ASP A 417 5.91 15.59 12.03
N ARG A 418 6.43 14.67 12.84
CA ARG A 418 6.59 13.25 12.49
C ARG A 418 5.26 12.52 12.29
N ARG A 419 4.15 12.98 12.88
CA ARG A 419 2.83 12.34 12.76
C ARG A 419 1.98 12.90 11.62
N HIS A 420 1.97 14.21 11.43
CA HIS A 420 1.12 14.92 10.47
C HIS A 420 1.88 15.43 9.23
N GLY A 421 3.21 15.34 9.22
CA GLY A 421 4.04 15.78 8.10
C GLY A 421 4.15 17.32 8.01
N LEU A 422 4.26 17.83 6.78
CA LEU A 422 4.26 19.26 6.50
C LEU A 422 2.83 19.79 6.43
N GLU A 423 2.48 20.71 7.32
CA GLU A 423 1.21 21.41 7.33
C GLU A 423 1.41 22.88 6.98
N ILE A 424 0.64 23.38 6.02
CA ILE A 424 0.67 24.79 5.60
C ILE A 424 -0.75 25.32 5.67
N SER A 425 -0.97 26.37 6.45
CA SER A 425 -2.22 27.13 6.42
C SER A 425 -2.06 28.32 5.49
N ILE A 426 -2.97 28.42 4.53
CA ILE A 426 -3.06 29.54 3.59
C ILE A 426 -4.26 30.39 4.01
N SER A 427 -4.06 31.70 4.07
CA SER A 427 -5.09 32.69 4.38
C SER A 427 -5.11 33.75 3.28
N PHE A 428 -6.19 34.53 3.22
CA PHE A 428 -6.41 35.56 2.21
C PHE A 428 -6.67 36.87 2.94
N LYS A 429 -6.13 37.99 2.44
CA LYS A 429 -6.39 39.31 3.05
C LYS A 429 -7.75 39.89 2.67
#